data_AF-A0A217EHS6-F1
#
_entry.id   AF-A0A217EHS6-F1
#
_cell.length_a   1.000
_cell.length_b   1.000
_cell.length_c   1.000
_cell.angle_alpha   90.00
_cell.angle_beta   90.00
_cell.angle_gamma   90.00
#
_symmetry.space_group_name_H-M   'P 1'
#
loop_
_entity.id
_entity.type
_entity.pdbx_description
1 polymer ?
#
loop_
_entity_poly.entity_id
_entity_poly.type
_entity_poly.pdbx_seq_one_letter_code
_entity_poly.pdbx_strand_id
1 'polypeptide(L)' 'MKTKAVKLTSEPVFITDQVAYIQAIGGEFFFVFSEKKPSKVHQSEAHIDTKIYVDGQIGKLWAWKRISSKTKLIISGS' A
#
# COMPACT_ATOMS: atom_id res chain seq x y z
N MET A 1 -10.69 -6.44 -15.45
CA MET A 1 -9.76 -6.16 -14.34
C MET A 1 -8.89 -4.98 -14.73
N LYS A 2 -9.00 -3.85 -14.02
CA LYS A 2 -8.25 -2.64 -14.36
C LYS A 2 -6.95 -2.65 -13.56
N THR A 3 -5.83 -2.45 -14.25
CA THR A 3 -4.52 -2.35 -13.60
C THR A 3 -4.11 -0.89 -13.51
N LYS A 4 -3.64 -0.47 -12.34
CA LYS A 4 -3.07 0.87 -12.14
C LYS A 4 -1.71 0.79 -11.45
N ALA A 5 -0.83 1.72 -11.79
CA ALA A 5 0.46 1.87 -11.13
C ALA A 5 0.42 3.09 -10.19
N VAL A 6 0.88 2.91 -8.95
CA VAL A 6 0.98 3.97 -7.95
C VAL A 6 2.42 4.13 -7.51
N LYS A 7 2.97 5.34 -7.64
CA LYS A 7 4.28 5.68 -7.08
C LYS A 7 4.12 5.95 -5.59
N LEU A 8 4.86 5.23 -4.75
CA LEU A 8 4.83 5.47 -3.31
C LEU A 8 5.73 6.66 -2.94
N THR A 9 5.32 7.39 -1.91
CA THR A 9 6.13 8.43 -1.27
C THR A 9 6.56 7.93 0.12
N SER A 10 7.35 8.72 0.85
CA SER A 10 7.65 8.44 2.25
C SER A 10 6.47 8.69 3.19
N GLU A 11 5.33 9.18 2.67
CA GLU A 11 4.10 9.41 3.42
C GLU A 11 3.00 8.43 3.03
N PRO A 12 2.02 8.15 3.91
CA PRO A 12 0.92 7.25 3.58
C PRO A 12 0.10 7.74 2.38
N VAL A 13 -0.04 6.87 1.38
CA VAL A 13 -0.86 7.08 0.19
C VAL A 13 -2.04 6.10 0.24
N PHE A 14 -3.24 6.58 -0.05
CA PHE A 14 -4.40 5.71 -0.19
C PHE A 14 -4.26 4.82 -1.43
N ILE A 15 -4.44 3.51 -1.25
CA ILE A 15 -4.24 2.53 -2.31
C ILE A 15 -5.59 2.03 -2.83
N THR A 16 -6.40 1.47 -1.92
CA THR A 16 -7.71 0.91 -2.20
C THR A 16 -8.46 0.62 -0.90
N ASP A 17 -9.77 0.51 -1.00
CA ASP A 17 -10.71 -0.02 -0.01
C ASP A 17 -11.56 -1.16 -0.61
N GLN A 18 -11.13 -1.70 -1.75
CA GLN A 18 -11.81 -2.73 -2.51
C GLN A 18 -10.93 -3.97 -2.66
N VAL A 19 -11.53 -5.04 -3.20
CA VAL A 19 -10.81 -6.28 -3.53
C VAL A 19 -9.71 -5.98 -4.54
N ALA A 20 -8.46 -6.31 -4.19
CA ALA A 20 -7.33 -6.07 -5.08
C ALA A 20 -6.15 -7.00 -4.78
N TYR A 21 -5.42 -7.35 -5.85
CA TYR A 21 -4.06 -7.88 -5.79
C TYR A 21 -3.06 -6.74 -5.97
N ILE A 22 -2.07 -6.69 -5.09
CA ILE A 22 -1.10 -5.59 -5.05
C ILE A 22 0.29 -6.20 -5.05
N GLN A 23 1.13 -5.72 -5.96
CA GLN A 23 2.52 -6.12 -6.07
C GLN A 23 3.44 -4.91 -6.13
N ALA A 24 4.51 -4.97 -5.35
CA ALA A 24 5.56 -3.97 -5.39
C ALA A 24 6.61 -4.28 -6.45
N ILE A 25 7.10 -3.22 -7.08
CA ILE A 25 8.23 -3.24 -8.01
C ILE A 25 9.30 -2.33 -7.43
N GLY A 26 10.52 -2.85 -7.26
CA GLY A 26 11.66 -2.10 -6.73
C GLY A 26 11.85 -2.21 -5.21
N GLY A 27 11.22 -3.19 -4.56
CA GLY A 27 11.42 -3.51 -3.14
C GLY A 27 10.12 -3.63 -2.37
N GLU A 28 10.23 -3.89 -1.07
CA GLU A 28 9.10 -3.94 -0.15
C GLU A 28 8.43 -2.57 0.01
N PHE A 29 7.23 -2.58 0.56
CA PHE A 29 6.49 -1.39 0.98
C PHE A 29 5.90 -1.59 2.36
N PHE A 30 5.72 -0.49 3.06
CA PHE A 30 4.97 -0.47 4.31
C PHE A 30 3.49 -0.29 4.02
N PHE A 31 2.65 -0.92 4.82
CA PHE A 31 1.22 -0.71 4.74
C PHE A 31 0.49 -0.94 6.07
N VAL A 32 -0.69 -0.34 6.17
CA VAL A 32 -1.65 -0.55 7.26
C VAL A 32 -3.08 -0.50 6.71
N PHE A 33 -4.00 -1.15 7.41
CA PHE A 33 -5.44 -0.97 7.20
C PHE A 33 -5.99 0.02 8.24
N SER A 34 -6.62 1.09 7.78
CA SER A 34 -7.20 2.12 8.66
C SER A 34 -8.23 2.96 7.94
N GLU A 35 -9.36 3.28 8.59
CA GLU A 35 -10.38 4.16 8.03
C GLU A 35 -9.91 5.61 7.79
N LYS A 36 -8.87 6.03 8.51
CA LYS A 36 -8.31 7.39 8.46
C LYS A 36 -6.87 7.33 7.91
N LYS A 37 -6.44 8.41 7.25
CA LYS A 37 -5.04 8.56 6.84
C LYS A 37 -4.15 8.50 8.10
N PRO A 38 -3.15 7.60 8.17
CA PRO A 38 -2.22 7.58 9.28
C PRO A 38 -1.46 8.91 9.36
N SER A 39 -1.49 9.55 10.53
CA SER A 39 -0.89 10.89 10.75
C SER A 39 0.63 10.86 10.90
N LYS A 40 1.19 9.69 11.22
CA LYS A 40 2.62 9.46 11.39
C LYS A 40 3.03 8.14 10.75
N VAL A 41 4.21 8.15 10.15
CA VAL A 41 4.85 6.97 9.56
C VAL A 41 5.49 6.16 10.68
N HIS A 42 4.68 5.55 11.54
CA HIS A 42 5.18 4.62 12.55
C HIS A 42 5.51 3.31 11.86
N GLN A 43 6.74 3.18 11.36
CA GLN A 43 7.22 1.95 10.71
C GLN A 43 7.07 0.72 11.60
N SER A 44 7.08 0.89 12.92
CA SER A 44 6.87 -0.16 13.91
C SER A 44 5.43 -0.69 13.96
N GLU A 45 4.45 0.07 13.47
CA GLU A 45 3.03 -0.31 13.45
C GLU A 45 2.58 -0.73 12.05
N ALA A 46 3.50 -0.71 11.07
CA ALA A 46 3.23 -1.06 9.69
C ALA A 46 3.65 -2.49 9.39
N HIS A 47 2.84 -3.15 8.57
CA HIS A 47 3.25 -4.39 7.93
C HIS A 47 4.20 -4.10 6.76
N ILE A 48 5.03 -5.09 6.42
CA ILE A 48 5.99 -5.00 5.32
C ILE A 48 5.81 -6.24 4.45
N ASP A 49 5.63 -6.03 3.16
CA ASP A 49 5.60 -7.11 2.18
C ASP A 49 5.99 -6.57 0.79
N THR A 50 6.13 -7.48 -0.17
CA THR A 50 6.23 -7.20 -1.60
C THR A 50 4.93 -7.50 -2.34
N LYS A 51 4.03 -8.33 -1.79
CA LYS A 51 2.75 -8.69 -2.42
C LYS A 51 1.66 -8.90 -1.38
N ILE A 52 0.48 -8.36 -1.62
CA ILE A 52 -0.68 -8.61 -0.75
C ILE A 52 -1.95 -8.79 -1.58
N TYR A 53 -2.89 -9.53 -1.01
CA TYR A 53 -4.29 -9.57 -1.43
C TYR A 53 -5.13 -8.82 -0.41
N VAL A 54 -6.05 -7.99 -0.88
CA VAL A 54 -7.01 -7.26 -0.05
C VAL A 54 -8.41 -7.75 -0.42
N ASP A 55 -9.22 -8.07 0.58
CA ASP A 55 -10.61 -8.54 0.42
C ASP A 55 -11.64 -7.40 0.51
N GLY A 56 -11.21 -6.18 0.85
CA GLY A 56 -12.06 -5.00 1.01
C GLY A 56 -12.86 -4.95 2.32
N GLN A 57 -12.62 -5.86 3.28
CA GLN A 57 -13.41 -5.95 4.53
C GLN A 57 -12.67 -5.38 5.76
N ILE A 58 -11.34 -5.31 5.70
CA ILE A 58 -10.48 -4.89 6.83
C ILE A 58 -10.39 -3.36 6.94
N GLY A 59 -10.85 -2.63 5.93
CA GLY A 59 -10.82 -1.17 5.83
C GLY A 59 -9.87 -0.67 4.75
N LYS A 60 -9.60 0.64 4.75
CA LYS A 60 -8.79 1.29 3.71
C LYS A 60 -7.32 0.92 3.83
N LEU A 61 -6.73 0.49 2.72
CA LEU A 61 -5.30 0.24 2.63
C LEU A 61 -4.53 1.54 2.37
N TRP A 62 -3.59 1.83 3.26
CA TRP A 62 -2.62 2.90 3.13
C TRP A 62 -1.22 2.31 2.98
N ALA A 63 -0.42 2.83 2.05
CA ALA A 63 0.94 2.34 1.82
C ALA A 63 1.94 3.48 1.59
N TRP A 64 3.20 3.22 1.91
CA TRP A 64 4.33 4.12 1.68
C TRP A 64 5.64 3.36 1.55
N LYS A 65 6.69 4.03 1.10
CA LYS A 65 8.02 3.44 0.93
C LYS A 65 9.01 3.93 1.99
N ARG A 66 10.08 3.17 2.22
CA ARG A 66 11.29 3.71 2.86
C ARG A 66 11.80 4.92 2.07
N ILE A 67 12.32 5.93 2.77
CA ILE A 67 12.72 7.24 2.21
C ILE A 67 13.58 7.07 0.94
N SER A 68 14.59 6.21 0.99
CA SER A 68 15.53 5.95 -0.11
C SER A 68 15.03 4.98 -1.19
N SER A 69 13.90 4.31 -1.00
CA SER A 69 13.43 3.31 -1.97
C SER A 69 12.84 3.96 -3.23
N LYS A 70 12.82 3.22 -4.35
CA LYS A 70 12.08 3.59 -5.58
C LYS A 70 10.84 2.71 -5.79
N THR A 71 10.28 2.13 -4.72
CA THR A 71 9.12 1.24 -4.78
C THR A 71 7.92 1.90 -5.45
N LYS A 72 7.31 1.19 -6.41
CA LYS A 72 5.97 1.48 -6.95
C LYS A 72 5.06 0.26 -6.76
N LEU A 73 3.76 0.47 -6.68
CA LEU A 73 2.77 -0.60 -6.61
C LEU A 73 2.07 -0.77 -7.95
N ILE A 74 1.88 -2.02 -8.35
CA ILE A 74 0.96 -2.44 -9.39
C ILE A 74 -0.26 -3.03 -8.70
N ILE A 75 -1.42 -2.47 -8.98
CA ILE A 75 -2.68 -2.83 -8.34
C ILE A 75 -3.59 -3.38 -9.42
N SER A 76 -4.14 -4.57 -9.17
CA SER A 76 -5.03 -5.27 -10.07
C SER A 76 -6.29 -5.65 -9.33
N GLY A 77 -7.41 -5.01 -9.70
CA GLY A 77 -8.69 -5.17 -9.01
C GLY A 77 -9.84 -4.67 -9.86
N SER A 78 -11.02 -4.70 -9.25
CA SER A 78 -12.27 -4.24 -9.84
C SER A 78 -12.31 -2.72 -9.93
#